data_AF-A0A3D0DND4-F1
#
_entry.id   AF-A0A3D0DND4-F1
#
_cell.length_a   1.000
_cell.length_b   1.000
_cell.length_c   1.000
_cell.angle_alpha   90.00
_cell.angle_beta   90.00
_cell.angle_gamma   90.00
#
_symmetry.space_group_name_H-M   'P 1'
#
loop_
_entity.id
_entity.type
_entity.pdbx_description
1 polymer ?
#
loop_
_entity_poly.entity_id
_entity_poly.type
_entity_poly.pdbx_seq_one_letter_code
_entity_poly.pdbx_strand_id
1 'polypeptide(L)'
;MNQEELEKKYGISLDKKDIRKRTIRDMVLLLIAGSIYYLLIIHTPFSLKCYLYELFHIKCPSCGVTRMCVSMIHFDFMHAFRYNPFICITFPYVIYEIIYLLHLNESKKKQSKINRVILYIWLVLFIIFGILRNIFNW
;
A
#
# COMPACT_ATOMS: atom_id res chain seq x y z
N MET A 1 -25.08 14.09 10.59
CA MET A 1 -25.34 14.21 9.14
C MET A 1 -26.04 12.94 8.69
N ASN A 2 -27.21 13.10 8.09
CA ASN A 2 -27.99 11.99 7.53
C ASN A 2 -27.42 11.59 6.15
N GLN A 3 -27.88 10.46 5.60
CA GLN A 3 -27.38 9.94 4.32
C GLN A 3 -27.64 10.91 3.16
N GLU A 4 -28.82 11.54 3.12
CA GLU A 4 -29.20 12.49 2.07
C GLU A 4 -28.34 13.77 2.06
N GLU A 5 -27.98 14.29 3.23
CA GLU A 5 -27.07 15.42 3.38
C GLU A 5 -25.66 15.08 2.86
N LEU A 6 -25.20 13.85 3.11
CA LEU A 6 -23.90 13.37 2.62
C LEU A 6 -23.91 13.19 1.09
N GLU A 7 -24.97 12.58 0.54
CA GLU A 7 -25.13 12.39 -0.91
C GLU A 7 -25.18 13.73 -1.64
N LYS A 8 -25.91 14.71 -1.09
CA LYS A 8 -25.98 16.08 -1.65
C LYS A 8 -24.65 16.83 -1.53
N LYS A 9 -23.93 16.66 -0.42
CA LYS A 9 -22.63 17.33 -0.19
C LYS A 9 -21.53 16.79 -1.10
N TYR A 10 -21.47 15.49 -1.33
CA TYR A 10 -20.39 14.84 -2.08
C TYR A 10 -20.78 14.46 -3.52
N GLY A 11 -22.06 14.61 -3.90
CA GLY A 11 -22.55 14.30 -5.25
C GLY A 11 -22.45 12.82 -5.62
N ILE A 12 -22.45 11.93 -4.63
CA ILE A 12 -22.28 10.49 -4.82
C ILE A 12 -23.38 9.73 -4.09
N SER A 13 -24.02 8.79 -4.79
CA SER A 13 -24.96 7.84 -4.14
C SER A 13 -24.22 7.07 -3.03
N LEU A 14 -24.83 6.91 -1.87
CA LEU A 14 -24.29 6.10 -0.78
C LEU A 14 -25.01 4.75 -0.67
N ASP A 15 -25.75 4.37 -1.72
CA ASP A 15 -26.33 3.05 -1.80
C ASP A 15 -25.25 1.97 -1.89
N LYS A 16 -25.43 0.88 -1.12
CA LYS A 16 -24.44 -0.21 -1.03
C LYS A 16 -24.13 -0.82 -2.39
N LYS A 17 -25.10 -0.89 -3.30
CA LYS A 17 -24.93 -1.47 -4.65
C LYS A 17 -24.02 -0.59 -5.50
N ASP A 18 -24.21 0.73 -5.43
CA ASP A 18 -23.40 1.70 -6.17
C ASP A 18 -22.00 1.87 -5.60
N ILE A 19 -21.85 1.78 -4.28
CA ILE A 19 -20.52 1.72 -3.63
C ILE A 19 -19.78 0.48 -4.11
N ARG A 20 -20.40 -0.71 -4.03
CA ARG A 20 -19.78 -1.96 -4.48
C ARG A 20 -19.36 -1.91 -5.95
N LYS A 21 -20.21 -1.37 -6.83
CA LYS A 21 -19.91 -1.22 -8.26
C LYS A 21 -18.69 -0.31 -8.50
N ARG A 22 -18.60 0.79 -7.75
CA ARG A 22 -17.45 1.70 -7.80
C ARG A 22 -16.17 1.05 -7.28
N THR A 23 -16.23 0.39 -6.13
CA THR A 23 -15.07 -0.34 -5.57
C THR A 23 -14.53 -1.38 -6.55
N ILE A 24 -15.40 -2.18 -7.18
CA ILE A 24 -14.99 -3.18 -8.18
C ILE A 24 -14.33 -2.50 -9.38
N ARG A 25 -14.96 -1.44 -9.92
CA ARG A 25 -14.39 -0.67 -11.03
C ARG A 25 -12.99 -0.14 -10.67
N ASP A 26 -12.84 0.45 -9.50
CA ASP A 26 -11.58 1.06 -9.06
C ASP A 26 -10.50 -0.02 -8.83
N MET A 27 -10.86 -1.20 -8.29
CA MET A 27 -9.97 -2.36 -8.21
C MET A 27 -9.52 -2.85 -9.59
N VAL A 28 -10.43 -2.93 -10.55
CA VAL A 28 -10.10 -3.31 -11.94
C VAL A 28 -9.16 -2.28 -12.59
N LEU A 29 -9.44 -0.98 -12.41
CA LEU A 29 -8.59 0.08 -12.91
C LEU A 29 -7.18 0.04 -12.30
N LEU A 30 -7.09 -0.20 -10.98
CA LEU A 30 -5.81 -0.39 -10.30
C LEU A 30 -5.04 -1.61 -10.82
N LEU A 31 -5.73 -2.72 -11.07
CA LEU A 31 -5.12 -3.93 -11.61
C LEU A 31 -4.57 -3.70 -13.04
N ILE A 32 -5.33 -3.01 -13.88
CA ILE A 32 -4.91 -2.66 -15.25
C ILE A 32 -3.72 -1.71 -15.19
N ALA A 33 -3.79 -0.65 -14.38
CA ALA A 33 -2.69 0.29 -14.22
C ALA A 33 -1.43 -0.39 -13.68
N GLY A 34 -1.57 -1.28 -12.69
CA GLY A 34 -0.47 -2.07 -12.15
C GLY A 34 0.15 -3.02 -13.19
N SER A 35 -0.68 -3.67 -14.01
CA SER A 35 -0.23 -4.55 -15.10
C SER A 35 0.52 -3.77 -16.18
N ILE A 36 -0.01 -2.63 -16.62
CA ILE A 36 0.67 -1.75 -17.59
C ILE A 36 2.02 -1.30 -17.03
N TYR A 37 2.05 -0.89 -15.76
CA TYR A 37 3.27 -0.43 -15.13
C TYR A 37 4.32 -1.56 -14.98
N TYR A 38 3.89 -2.77 -14.65
CA TYR A 38 4.77 -3.94 -14.66
C TYR A 38 5.37 -4.19 -16.06
N LEU A 39 4.55 -4.15 -17.11
CA LEU A 39 5.01 -4.30 -18.49
C LEU A 39 6.02 -3.20 -18.88
N LEU A 40 5.80 -1.97 -18.43
CA LEU A 40 6.75 -0.87 -18.65
C LEU A 40 8.09 -1.15 -17.97
N ILE A 41 8.12 -1.61 -16.73
CA ILE A 41 9.37 -1.89 -16.00
C ILE A 41 10.19 -3.00 -16.67
N ILE A 42 9.54 -4.05 -17.20
CA ILE A 42 10.26 -5.19 -17.79
C ILE A 42 10.75 -4.90 -19.22
N HIS A 43 10.04 -4.05 -19.98
CA HIS A 43 10.35 -3.78 -21.38
C HIS A 43 11.08 -2.44 -21.60
N THR A 44 11.18 -1.60 -20.58
CA THR A 44 11.85 -0.30 -20.66
C THR A 44 12.72 -0.06 -19.44
N PRO A 45 13.78 0.76 -19.51
CA PRO A 45 14.57 1.15 -18.33
C PRO A 45 13.81 2.09 -17.37
N PHE A 46 12.50 2.26 -17.58
CA PHE A 46 11.66 3.13 -16.77
C PHE A 46 11.42 2.49 -15.40
N SER A 47 12.06 3.06 -14.38
CA SER A 47 11.79 2.72 -12.98
C SER A 47 11.26 3.95 -12.26
N LEU A 48 10.27 3.77 -11.38
CA LEU A 48 9.81 4.85 -10.50
C LEU A 48 10.99 5.23 -9.60
N LYS A 49 11.61 6.37 -9.89
CA LYS A 49 12.60 6.98 -9.01
C LYS A 49 11.85 7.59 -7.82
N CYS A 50 12.45 7.48 -6.64
CA CYS A 50 11.92 8.17 -5.48
C CYS A 50 12.35 9.64 -5.56
N TYR A 51 11.41 10.55 -5.81
CA TYR A 51 11.67 11.99 -5.87
C TYR A 51 12.26 12.54 -4.56
N LEU A 52 11.90 11.99 -3.39
CA LEU A 52 12.49 12.39 -2.11
C LEU A 52 14.00 12.09 -2.04
N TYR A 53 14.40 10.94 -2.58
CA TYR A 53 15.82 10.59 -2.66
C TYR A 53 16.55 11.39 -3.73
N GLU A 54 15.87 11.72 -4.84
CA GLU A 54 16.47 12.53 -5.91
C GLU A 54 16.69 13.98 -5.49
N LEU A 55 15.75 14.57 -4.75
CA LEU A 55 15.81 15.97 -4.32
C LEU A 55 16.56 16.18 -3.01
N PHE A 56 16.38 15.29 -2.03
CA PHE A 56 16.91 15.46 -0.67
C PHE A 56 17.91 14.37 -0.28
N HIS A 57 18.16 13.37 -1.13
CA HIS A 57 18.99 12.20 -0.80
C HIS A 57 18.50 11.41 0.42
N ILE A 58 17.23 11.54 0.77
CA ILE A 58 16.59 10.82 1.89
C ILE A 58 15.87 9.58 1.35
N LYS A 59 16.28 8.41 1.85
CA LYS A 59 15.62 7.12 1.62
C LYS A 59 14.39 7.00 2.53
N CYS A 60 13.21 7.28 2.00
CA CYS A 60 11.94 7.04 2.68
C CYS A 60 11.76 5.55 3.09
N PRO A 61 10.96 5.24 4.13
CA PRO A 61 10.75 3.85 4.57
C PRO A 61 10.05 2.98 3.51
N SER A 62 9.28 3.58 2.60
CA SER A 62 8.62 2.90 1.47
C SER A 62 9.49 2.81 0.20
N CYS A 63 10.70 3.34 0.23
CA CYS A 63 11.55 3.37 -0.94
C CYS A 63 11.95 1.94 -1.35
N GLY A 64 11.82 1.63 -2.65
CA GLY A 64 12.11 0.29 -3.19
C GLY A 64 10.98 -0.73 -3.12
N VAL A 65 9.79 -0.40 -2.57
CA VAL A 65 8.64 -1.34 -2.50
C VAL A 65 8.24 -1.85 -3.89
N THR A 66 8.20 -0.98 -4.90
CA THR A 66 7.91 -1.41 -6.28
C THR A 66 8.88 -2.46 -6.79
N ARG A 67 10.19 -2.23 -6.60
CA ARG A 67 11.23 -3.18 -7.03
C ARG A 67 11.17 -4.47 -6.24
N MET A 68 10.87 -4.38 -4.94
CA MET A 68 10.59 -5.53 -4.08
C MET A 68 9.43 -6.36 -4.64
N CYS A 69 8.28 -5.74 -4.97
CA CYS A 69 7.13 -6.45 -5.53
C CYS A 69 7.46 -7.12 -6.87
N VAL A 70 8.19 -6.44 -7.77
CA VAL A 70 8.63 -7.03 -9.04
C VAL A 70 9.52 -8.25 -8.81
N SER A 71 10.51 -8.15 -7.91
CA SER A 71 11.36 -9.30 -7.55
C SER A 71 10.56 -10.45 -6.93
N MET A 72 9.57 -10.17 -6.08
CA MET A 72 8.68 -11.20 -5.52
C MET A 72 7.85 -11.90 -6.61
N ILE A 73 7.37 -11.18 -7.62
CA ILE A 73 6.66 -11.76 -8.77
C ILE A 73 7.57 -12.72 -9.55
N HIS A 74 8.86 -12.40 -9.66
CA HIS A 74 9.87 -13.26 -10.28
C HIS A 74 10.43 -14.35 -9.33
N PHE A 75 9.86 -14.54 -8.15
CA PHE A 75 10.34 -15.47 -7.10
C PHE A 75 11.78 -15.20 -6.63
N ASP A 76 12.29 -13.99 -6.82
CA ASP A 76 13.61 -13.57 -6.36
C ASP A 76 13.53 -12.88 -5.00
N PHE A 77 13.40 -13.70 -3.96
CA PHE A 77 13.26 -13.20 -2.59
C PHE A 77 14.52 -12.50 -2.07
N MET A 78 15.70 -12.84 -2.58
CA MET A 78 16.93 -12.18 -2.13
C MET A 78 16.98 -10.73 -2.60
N HIS A 79 16.68 -10.48 -3.88
CA HIS A 79 16.60 -9.10 -4.35
C HIS A 79 15.42 -8.36 -3.74
N ALA A 80 14.28 -9.03 -3.55
CA ALA A 80 13.13 -8.42 -2.86
C ALA A 80 13.50 -7.91 -1.46
N PHE A 81 14.16 -8.76 -0.66
CA PHE A 81 14.62 -8.40 0.67
C PHE A 81 15.60 -7.22 0.65
N ARG A 82 16.55 -7.20 -0.30
CA ARG A 82 17.50 -6.09 -0.43
C ARG A 82 16.82 -4.77 -0.78
N TYR A 83 15.74 -4.78 -1.56
CA TYR A 83 15.04 -3.56 -1.93
C TYR A 83 14.27 -2.93 -0.77
N ASN A 84 13.52 -3.73 0.00
CA ASN A 84 12.83 -3.27 1.19
C ASN A 84 12.59 -4.43 2.18
N PRO A 85 13.51 -4.67 3.11
CA PRO A 85 13.43 -5.83 3.99
C PRO A 85 12.29 -5.73 5.00
N PHE A 86 11.98 -4.52 5.47
CA PHE A 86 10.90 -4.33 6.42
C PHE A 86 9.55 -4.71 5.82
N ILE A 87 9.23 -4.18 4.64
CA ILE A 87 8.00 -4.54 3.94
C ILE A 87 8.06 -5.99 3.47
N CYS A 88 9.20 -6.50 3.01
CA CYS A 88 9.32 -7.90 2.58
C CYS A 88 9.00 -8.87 3.72
N ILE A 89 9.51 -8.63 4.94
CA ILE A 89 9.21 -9.44 6.13
C ILE A 89 7.75 -9.26 6.56
N THR A 90 7.27 -8.01 6.60
CA THR A 90 5.93 -7.69 7.10
C THR A 90 4.83 -7.81 6.04
N PHE A 91 5.18 -8.25 4.83
CA PHE A 91 4.26 -8.35 3.69
C PHE A 91 3.01 -9.19 4.02
N PRO A 92 3.11 -10.36 4.68
CA PRO A 92 1.94 -11.14 5.05
C PRO A 92 1.02 -10.38 6.03
N TYR A 93 1.61 -9.62 6.96
CA TYR A 93 0.85 -8.78 7.89
C TYR A 93 0.14 -7.63 7.18
N VAL A 94 0.81 -6.97 6.23
CA VAL A 94 0.20 -5.90 5.42
C VAL A 94 -1.00 -6.43 4.62
N ILE A 95 -0.87 -7.61 3.99
CA ILE A 95 -1.99 -8.25 3.28
C ILE A 95 -3.13 -8.58 4.24
N TYR A 96 -2.81 -9.16 5.39
CA TYR A 96 -3.80 -9.47 6.43
C TYR A 96 -4.57 -8.22 6.86
N GLU A 97 -3.87 -7.12 7.13
CA GLU A 97 -4.49 -5.88 7.58
C GLU A 97 -5.42 -5.28 6.51
N ILE A 98 -5.02 -5.32 5.23
CA ILE A 98 -5.88 -4.88 4.12
C ILE A 98 -7.17 -5.70 4.07
N ILE A 99 -7.07 -7.04 4.13
CA ILE A 99 -8.24 -7.93 4.12
C ILE A 99 -9.13 -7.68 5.34
N TYR A 100 -8.51 -7.51 6.52
CA TYR A 100 -9.21 -7.24 7.76
C TYR A 100 -9.99 -5.91 7.71
N LEU A 101 -9.37 -4.84 7.21
CA LEU A 101 -10.02 -3.53 7.05
C LEU A 101 -11.18 -3.58 6.04
N LEU A 102 -11.01 -4.30 4.91
CA LEU A 102 -12.09 -4.53 3.95
C LEU A 102 -13.26 -5.27 4.62
N HIS A 103 -12.99 -6.32 5.38
CA HIS A 103 -14.01 -7.08 6.09
C HIS A 103 -14.77 -6.25 7.14
N LEU A 104 -14.06 -5.39 7.89
CA LEU A 104 -14.66 -4.49 8.86
C LEU A 104 -15.57 -3.45 8.19
N ASN A 105 -15.14 -2.91 7.05
CA ASN A 105 -15.92 -1.93 6.29
C ASN A 105 -17.24 -2.53 5.78
N GLU A 106 -17.19 -3.73 5.21
CA GLU A 106 -18.38 -4.48 4.78
C GLU A 106 -19.31 -4.81 5.95
N SER A 107 -18.73 -5.25 7.07
CA SER A 107 -19.49 -5.68 8.26
C SER A 107 -19.98 -4.51 9.13
N LYS A 108 -19.61 -3.26 8.82
CA LYS A 108 -19.79 -2.06 9.67
C LYS A 108 -19.31 -2.26 11.12
N LYS A 109 -18.36 -3.17 11.34
CA LYS A 109 -17.82 -3.48 12.67
C LYS A 109 -16.69 -2.51 12.98
N LYS A 110 -16.58 -2.12 14.26
CA LYS A 110 -15.43 -1.34 14.73
C LYS A 110 -14.19 -2.23 14.77
N GLN A 111 -13.06 -1.66 14.40
CA GLN A 111 -11.75 -2.31 14.51
C GLN A 111 -11.45 -2.69 15.96
N SER A 112 -10.88 -3.89 16.16
CA SER A 112 -10.42 -4.31 17.49
C SER A 112 -9.37 -3.35 18.04
N LYS A 113 -9.44 -3.06 19.34
CA LYS A 113 -8.44 -2.23 20.04
C LYS A 113 -7.04 -2.85 19.93
N ILE A 114 -6.94 -4.17 20.01
CA ILE A 114 -5.66 -4.89 19.90
C ILE A 114 -5.06 -4.70 18.52
N ASN A 115 -5.85 -4.92 17.46
CA ASN A 115 -5.35 -4.75 16.09
C ASN A 115 -4.90 -3.31 15.82
N ARG A 116 -5.65 -2.34 16.34
CA ARG A 116 -5.26 -0.92 16.26
C ARG A 116 -3.93 -0.64 16.96
N VAL A 117 -3.68 -1.24 18.13
CA VAL A 117 -2.38 -1.10 18.83
C VAL A 117 -1.26 -1.75 18.01
N ILE A 118 -1.47 -2.94 17.46
CA ILE A 118 -0.49 -3.62 16.60
C ILE A 118 -0.16 -2.76 15.37
N LEU A 119 -1.18 -2.16 14.72
CA LEU A 119 -0.99 -1.25 13.60
C LEU A 119 -0.12 -0.04 13.98
N TYR A 120 -0.36 0.58 15.14
CA TYR A 120 0.47 1.68 15.63
C TYR A 120 1.90 1.26 15.90
N ILE A 121 2.11 0.10 16.54
CA ILE A 121 3.45 -0.45 16.77
C ILE A 121 4.16 -0.68 15.43
N TRP A 122 3.47 -1.29 14.47
CA TRP A 122 4.00 -1.52 13.13
C TRP A 122 4.39 -0.21 12.44
N LEU A 123 3.55 0.83 12.54
CA LEU A 123 3.83 2.15 11.97
C LEU A 123 5.06 2.82 12.61
N VAL A 124 5.19 2.72 13.93
CA VAL A 124 6.37 3.23 14.65
C VAL A 124 7.63 2.48 14.19
N LEU A 125 7.57 1.15 14.10
CA LEU A 125 8.70 0.35 13.59
C LEU A 125 9.04 0.68 12.14
N PHE A 126 8.05 0.97 11.30
CA PHE A 126 8.24 1.39 9.91
C PHE A 126 8.98 2.72 9.82
N ILE A 127 8.65 3.69 10.68
CA ILE A 127 9.35 4.97 10.77
C ILE A 127 10.78 4.76 11.27
N ILE A 128 10.97 3.97 12.33
CA ILE A 128 12.30 3.62 12.86
C ILE A 128 13.15 2.99 11.76
N PHE A 129 12.61 2.02 11.01
CA PHE A 129 13.29 1.43 9.86
C PHE A 129 13.72 2.48 8.84
N GLY A 130 12.84 3.42 8.50
CA GLY A 130 13.19 4.53 7.60
C GLY A 130 14.36 5.35 8.13
N ILE A 131 14.36 5.70 9.41
CA ILE A 131 15.46 6.45 10.03
C ILE A 131 16.76 5.64 9.98
N LEU A 132 16.75 4.39 10.44
CA LEU A 132 17.92 3.51 10.43
C LEU A 132 18.48 3.34 9.02
N ARG A 133 17.62 3.20 8.02
CA ARG A 133 18.05 3.08 6.61
C ARG A 133 18.80 4.29 6.11
N ASN A 134 18.41 5.49 6.53
CA ASN A 134 19.14 6.72 6.19
C ASN A 134 20.48 6.80 6.91
N ILE A 135 20.53 6.41 8.19
CA ILE A 135 21.77 6.42 8.99
C ILE A 135 22.80 5.45 8.41
N PHE A 136 22.38 4.23 8.11
CA PHE A 136 23.27 3.19 7.59
C PHE A 136 23.43 3.22 6.05
N ASN A 137 22.71 4.14 5.38
CA ASN A 137 22.73 4.39 3.95
C ASN A 137 22.64 3.16 3.01
N TRP A 138 21.84 2.16 3.35
CA TRP A 138 21.64 0.95 2.54
C TRP A 138 20.30 0.93 1.79
#